data_AF-A0AAV7TJH1-F1
#
_entry.id   AF-A0AAV7TJH1-F1
#
_cell.length_a   1.000
_cell.length_b   1.000
_cell.length_c   1.000
_cell.angle_alpha   90.00
_cell.angle_beta   90.00
_cell.angle_gamma   90.00
#
_symmetry.space_group_name_H-M   'P 1'
#
loop_
_entity.id
_entity.type
_entity.pdbx_description
1 polymer ?
#
loop_
_entity_poly.entity_id
_entity_poly.type
_entity_poly.pdbx_seq_one_letter_code
_entity_poly.pdbx_strand_id
1 'polypeptide(L)' 'GIFEFLEGTSGQLVSAEEHAFRFAANIINRNRTLLPNTTLTYDIQRINLYDSFEANRK' A
#
# COMPACT_ATOMS: atom_id res chain seq x y z
N GLY A 1 -11.66 11.81 -12.54
CA GLY A 1 -11.98 11.04 -11.31
C GLY A 1 -11.06 11.53 -10.22
N ILE A 2 -11.60 11.80 -9.03
CA ILE A 2 -11.05 12.67 -7.98
C ILE A 2 -10.22 11.85 -6.96
N PHE A 3 -9.44 10.87 -7.43
CA PHE A 3 -8.79 9.88 -6.55
C PHE A 3 -7.26 9.84 -6.63
N GLU A 4 -6.63 10.84 -7.25
CA GLU A 4 -5.18 11.02 -7.16
C GLU A 4 -4.89 11.95 -5.97
N PHE A 5 -4.70 11.36 -4.80
CA PHE A 5 -4.24 12.09 -3.62
C PHE A 5 -2.70 12.19 -3.70
N LEU A 6 -2.23 13.40 -3.97
CA LEU A 6 -0.82 13.78 -3.87
C LEU A 6 -0.44 13.86 -2.38
N GLU A 7 0.23 12.83 -1.86
CA GLU A 7 0.88 12.91 -0.56
C GLU A 7 2.39 13.13 -0.72
N GLY A 8 2.86 14.30 -0.30
CA GLY A 8 4.27 14.55 0.03
C GLY A 8 5.16 15.05 -1.11
N THR A 9 6.25 15.71 -0.68
CA THR A 9 7.26 16.50 -1.42
C THR A 9 7.95 15.84 -2.62
N SER A 10 7.57 14.61 -3.01
CA SER A 10 8.11 13.88 -4.16
C SER A 10 7.17 13.81 -5.37
N GLY A 11 5.95 14.36 -5.30
CA GLY A 11 5.04 14.47 -6.44
C GLY A 11 4.62 13.13 -7.06
N GLN A 12 4.77 12.03 -6.32
CA GLN A 12 4.52 10.68 -6.83
C GLN A 12 3.05 10.31 -6.59
N LEU A 13 2.31 10.07 -7.67
CA LEU A 13 0.89 9.69 -7.62
C LEU A 13 0.74 8.34 -6.89
N VAL A 14 0.13 8.36 -5.71
CA VAL A 14 -0.24 7.15 -4.96
C VAL A 14 -1.68 6.81 -5.34
N SER A 15 -1.94 5.59 -5.85
CA SER A 15 -3.31 5.20 -6.19
C SER A 15 -4.15 5.00 -4.93
N ALA A 16 -5.47 5.16 -5.05
CA ALA A 16 -6.39 5.05 -3.92
C ALA A 16 -6.31 3.66 -3.24
N GLU A 17 -6.05 2.61 -4.01
CA GLU A 17 -5.86 1.25 -3.55
C GLU A 17 -4.61 1.13 -2.66
N GLU A 18 -3.48 1.71 -3.09
CA GLU A 18 -2.25 1.70 -2.31
C GLU A 18 -2.43 2.46 -0.99
N HIS A 19 -3.15 3.59 -1.02
CA HIS A 19 -3.45 4.35 0.18
C HIS A 19 -4.35 3.56 1.15
N ALA A 20 -5.42 2.93 0.65
CA ALA A 20 -6.30 2.09 1.45
C ALA A 20 -5.53 0.92 2.09
N PHE A 21 -4.60 0.30 1.36
CA PHE A 21 -3.74 -0.76 1.87
C PHE A 21 -2.85 -0.27 3.02
N ARG A 22 -2.12 0.82 2.83
CA ARG A 22 -1.25 1.41 3.87
C ARG A 22 -2.05 1.82 5.10
N PHE A 23 -3.24 2.40 4.90
CA PHE A 23 -4.14 2.78 5.97
C PHE A 23 -4.59 1.56 6.78
N ALA A 24 -5.06 0.50 6.13
CA ALA A 24 -5.48 -0.72 6.81
C ALA A 24 -4.33 -1.35 7.64
N ALA A 25 -3.14 -1.45 7.06
CA ALA A 25 -1.96 -1.97 7.77
C ALA A 25 -1.61 -1.12 9.01
N ASN A 26 -1.71 0.21 8.90
CA ASN A 26 -1.49 1.12 10.02
C ASN A 26 -2.52 0.93 11.14
N ILE A 27 -3.81 0.82 10.77
CA ILE A 27 -4.89 0.59 11.72
C ILE A 27 -4.70 -0.74 12.45
N ILE A 28 -4.37 -1.82 11.73
CA ILE A 28 -4.11 -3.13 12.34
C ILE A 28 -2.93 -3.06 13.30
N ASN A 29 -1.80 -2.49 12.88
CA ASN A 29 -0.61 -2.40 13.74
C ASN A 29 -0.81 -1.51 14.99
N ARG A 30 -1.72 -0.54 14.95
CA ARG A 30 -2.09 0.28 16.12
C ARG A 30 -3.16 -0.36 17.00
N ASN A 31 -3.87 -1.36 16.48
CA ASN A 31 -4.94 -2.02 17.19
C ASN A 31 -4.35 -3.00 18.22
N ARG A 32 -4.66 -2.79 19.51
CA ARG A 32 -4.16 -3.63 20.61
C ARG A 32 -5.02 -4.87 20.88
N THR A 33 -6.14 -5.04 20.17
CA THR A 33 -7.01 -6.22 20.29
C THR A 33 -6.88 -7.14 19.10
N LEU A 34 -6.59 -6.59 17.91
CA LEU A 34 -6.31 -7.34 16.70
C LEU A 34 -4.80 -7.46 16.50
N LEU A 35 -4.27 -8.68 16.54
CA LEU A 35 -2.83 -8.97 16.40
C LEU A 35 -1.92 -8.24 17.41
N PRO A 36 -2.20 -8.34 18.73
CA PRO A 36 -1.50 -7.54 19.77
C PRO A 36 0.02 -7.75 19.85
N ASN A 37 0.52 -8.92 19.42
CA ASN A 37 1.93 -9.30 19.49
C ASN A 37 2.55 -9.48 18.10
N THR A 38 1.93 -8.92 17.07
CA THR A 38 2.39 -9.07 15.69
C THR A 38 2.41 -7.71 15.01
N THR A 39 3.49 -7.41 14.31
CA THR A 39 3.62 -6.21 13.49
C THR A 39 3.65 -6.61 12.02
N LEU A 40 2.65 -6.15 11.27
CA LEU A 40 2.61 -6.30 9.83
C LEU A 40 3.65 -5.37 9.19
N THR A 41 4.52 -5.95 8.38
CA THR A 41 5.49 -5.23 7.54
C THR A 41 5.18 -5.57 6.07
N TYR A 42 5.51 -4.66 5.17
CA TYR A 42 5.17 -4.81 3.76
C TYR A 42 6.21 -4.15 2.86
N ASP A 43 6.34 -4.69 1.65
CA ASP A 43 7.06 -4.11 0.52
C ASP A 43 6.05 -3.93 -0.62
N ILE A 44 5.84 -2.69 -1.08
CA ILE A 44 4.87 -2.39 -2.15
C ILE A 44 5.61 -2.30 -3.46
N GLN A 45 5.24 -3.17 -4.41
CA GLN A 45 5.77 -3.17 -5.76
C GLN A 45 4.70 -2.72 -6.74
N ARG A 46 5.06 -1.80 -7.63
CA ARG A 46 4.20 -1.33 -8.72
C ARG A 46 4.64 -2.02 -10.00
N ILE A 47 3.72 -2.74 -10.63
CA ILE A 47 3.94 -3.45 -11.89
C ILE A 47 3.02 -2.89 -12.97
N ASN A 48 3.44 -2.99 -14.22
CA ASN A 48 2.58 -2.60 -15.33
C ASN A 48 1.38 -3.55 -15.42
N LEU A 49 0.16 -3.00 -15.58
CA LEU A 49 -1.09 -3.79 -15.61
C LEU A 49 -1.09 -4.87 -16.71
N TYR A 50 -0.41 -4.61 -17.82
CA TYR A 50 -0.33 -5.50 -18.98
C TYR A 50 0.94 -6.34 -19.03
N ASP A 51 1.85 -6.16 -18.08
CA ASP A 51 3.09 -6.92 -18.01
C ASP A 51 2.98 -8.01 -16.93
N SER A 52 2.35 -9.11 -17.31
CA SER A 52 2.20 -10.28 -16.45
C SER A 52 3.53 -11.00 -16.17
N PHE A 53 4.59 -10.70 -16.93
CA PHE A 53 5.93 -11.21 -16.68
C PHE A 53 6.57 -10.49 -15.49
N GLU A 54 6.46 -9.16 -15.42
CA GLU A 54 6.86 -8.39 -14.24
C GLU A 54 6.12 -8.83 -12.97
N ALA A 55 4.86 -9.25 -13.09
CA ALA A 55 4.05 -9.74 -11.97
C ALA A 55 4.59 -11.01 -11.30
N ASN A 56 5.36 -11.84 -12.00
CA ASN A 56 5.88 -13.12 -11.49
C ASN A 56 7.33 -13.01 -10.98
N ARG A 57 7.91 -11.82 -10.98
CA ARG A 57 9.29 -11.63 -10.52
C ARG A 57 9.33 -11.57 -9.00
N LYS A 58 9.56 -12.72 -8.36
CA LYS A 58 9.86 -12.85 -6.93
C LYS A 58 11.34 -13.12 -6.69
#